data_AF-A0A7W0LRX1-F1
#
_entry.id   AF-A0A7W0LRX1-F1
#
_cell.length_a   1.000
_cell.length_b   1.000
_cell.length_c   1.000
_cell.angle_alpha   90.00
_cell.angle_beta   90.00
_cell.angle_gamma   90.00
#
_symmetry.space_group_name_H-M   'P 1'
#
loop_
_entity.id
_entity.type
_entity.pdbx_description
1 polymer ?
#
loop_
_entity_poly.entity_id
_entity_poly.type
_entity_poly.pdbx_seq_one_letter_code
_entity_poly.pdbx_strand_id
1 'polypeptide(L)'
;ATSVRRGLRSTLRLGNRLAEEWWRQGIAWRAMRRGEVVVFDRHFFADYHAYDIAGTDLPLSRRLHGFLLAHAYPKPDLVIYLDAPPEVLLARKGEGTIEALARRRQDYLSLAAVTTSFEVVDATRTLDEVTSEVIALIRAFEQRHGAMATTS
;
A
#
# COMPACT_ATOMS: atom_id res chain seq x y z
N ALA A 1 -12.04 4.02 35.43
CA ALA A 1 -10.56 3.98 35.24
C ALA A 1 -10.10 3.18 34.01
N THR A 2 -10.81 2.10 33.63
CA THR A 2 -10.37 1.14 32.59
C THR A 2 -10.57 1.60 31.13
N SER A 3 -11.47 2.55 30.86
CA SER A 3 -11.67 3.12 29.51
C SER A 3 -10.60 4.17 29.17
N VAL A 4 -10.26 5.05 30.11
CA VAL A 4 -9.24 6.12 29.93
C VAL A 4 -7.85 5.54 29.67
N ARG A 5 -7.45 4.49 30.41
CA ARG A 5 -6.17 3.78 30.19
C ARG A 5 -6.12 3.04 28.85
N ARG A 6 -7.26 2.54 28.35
CA ARG A 6 -7.35 1.91 27.02
C ARG A 6 -7.26 2.94 25.90
N GLY A 7 -7.93 4.09 26.05
CA GLY A 7 -7.84 5.21 25.13
C GLY A 7 -6.41 5.74 24.98
N LEU A 8 -5.74 6.02 26.10
CA LEU A 8 -4.36 6.54 26.09
C LEU A 8 -3.36 5.58 25.43
N ARG A 9 -3.48 4.27 25.71
CA ARG A 9 -2.63 3.24 25.06
C ARG A 9 -2.87 3.16 23.55
N SER A 10 -4.11 3.33 23.11
CA SER A 10 -4.42 3.32 21.67
C SER A 10 -3.84 4.54 20.97
N THR A 11 -3.90 5.72 21.58
CA THR A 11 -3.31 6.95 21.05
C THR A 11 -1.78 6.85 20.95
N LEU A 12 -1.12 6.34 21.99
CA LEU A 12 0.34 6.15 21.98
C LEU A 12 0.79 5.17 20.90
N ARG A 13 0.03 4.08 20.69
CA ARG A 13 0.33 3.12 19.61
C ARG A 13 0.17 3.73 18.23
N LEU A 14 -0.88 4.54 18.02
CA LEU A 14 -1.06 5.26 16.76
C LEU A 14 0.06 6.25 16.52
N GLY A 15 0.44 7.03 17.54
CA GLY A 15 1.56 7.97 17.46
C GLY A 15 2.88 7.28 17.13
N ASN A 16 3.18 6.15 17.78
CA ASN A 16 4.39 5.37 17.49
C ASN A 16 4.38 4.83 16.05
N ARG A 17 3.24 4.34 15.57
CA ARG A 17 3.10 3.86 14.19
C ARG A 17 3.35 4.98 13.18
N LEU A 18 2.69 6.12 13.35
CA LEU A 18 2.91 7.28 12.48
C LEU A 18 4.38 7.72 12.48
N ALA A 19 5.02 7.79 13.65
CA ALA A 19 6.43 8.15 13.75
C ALA A 19 7.33 7.18 12.98
N GLU A 20 7.07 5.87 13.07
CA GLU A 20 7.81 4.85 12.33
C GLU A 20 7.61 4.98 10.81
N GLU A 21 6.38 5.23 10.36
CA GLU A 21 6.06 5.38 8.94
C GLU A 21 6.72 6.62 8.35
N TRP A 22 6.65 7.76 9.04
CA TRP A 22 7.33 8.99 8.62
C TRP A 22 8.86 8.85 8.65
N TRP A 23 9.41 8.09 9.59
CA TRP A 23 10.84 7.77 9.62
C TRP A 23 11.26 6.94 8.39
N ARG A 24 10.52 5.88 8.08
CA ARG A 24 10.75 5.04 6.89
C ARG A 24 10.59 5.86 5.60
N GLN A 25 9.61 6.76 5.56
CA GLN A 25 9.45 7.70 4.44
C GLN A 25 10.65 8.64 4.31
N GLY A 26 11.19 9.15 5.42
CA GLY A 26 12.38 9.99 5.42
C GLY A 26 13.60 9.27 4.84
N ILE A 27 13.77 7.99 5.16
CA ILE A 27 14.80 7.13 4.56
C ILE A 27 14.57 7.00 3.05
N ALA A 28 13.32 6.73 2.64
CA ALA A 28 12.97 6.61 1.23
C ALA A 28 13.27 7.90 0.46
N TRP A 29 12.87 9.07 0.98
CA TRP A 29 13.17 10.36 0.36
C TRP A 29 14.67 10.64 0.26
N ARG A 30 15.46 10.24 1.26
CA ARG A 30 16.92 10.36 1.18
C ARG A 30 17.49 9.50 0.06
N ALA A 31 17.03 8.27 -0.09
CA ALA A 31 17.45 7.37 -1.17
C ALA A 31 17.01 7.92 -2.54
N MET A 32 15.76 8.35 -2.68
CA MET A 32 15.22 8.94 -3.91
C MET A 32 16.00 10.19 -4.34
N ARG A 33 16.42 11.05 -3.40
CA ARG A 33 17.28 12.22 -3.70
C ARG A 33 18.67 11.85 -4.24
N ARG A 34 19.12 10.61 -4.03
CA ARG A 34 20.36 10.07 -4.62
C ARG A 34 20.12 9.36 -5.96
N GLY A 35 18.88 9.39 -6.47
CA GLY A 35 18.49 8.70 -7.70
C GLY A 35 18.28 7.20 -7.52
N GLU A 36 18.13 6.72 -6.29
CA GLU A 36 17.86 5.30 -6.01
C GLU A 36 16.36 4.99 -6.10
N VAL A 37 16.03 3.79 -6.61
CA VAL A 37 14.67 3.25 -6.53
C VAL A 37 14.45 2.59 -5.18
N VAL A 38 13.35 2.95 -4.52
CA VAL A 38 12.97 2.41 -3.22
C VAL A 38 11.79 1.46 -3.40
N VAL A 39 11.99 0.19 -3.06
CA VAL A 39 10.94 -0.84 -3.11
C VAL A 39 10.38 -1.05 -1.71
N PHE A 40 9.06 -0.87 -1.58
CA PHE A 40 8.33 -1.20 -0.36
C PHE A 40 7.61 -2.53 -0.53
N ASP A 41 7.94 -3.52 0.30
CA ASP A 41 7.06 -4.69 0.50
C ASP A 41 5.93 -4.29 1.43
N ARG A 42 4.77 -3.98 0.83
CA ARG A 42 3.58 -3.35 1.44
C ARG A 42 3.84 -1.93 1.90
N HIS A 43 3.29 -0.98 1.15
CA HIS A 43 3.34 0.44 1.51
C HIS A 43 2.25 0.79 2.53
N PHE A 44 2.55 1.69 3.47
CA PHE A 44 1.64 2.10 4.54
C PHE A 44 0.28 2.59 4.00
N PHE A 45 0.30 3.29 2.86
CA PHE A 45 -0.91 3.75 2.15
C PHE A 45 -1.90 2.60 1.86
N ALA A 46 -1.40 1.44 1.41
CA ALA A 46 -2.23 0.31 1.06
C ALA A 46 -2.87 -0.34 2.31
N ASP A 47 -2.14 -0.36 3.42
CA ASP A 47 -2.67 -0.86 4.70
C ASP A 47 -3.78 0.06 5.21
N TYR A 48 -3.59 1.38 5.18
CA TYR A 48 -4.59 2.34 5.62
C TYR A 48 -5.87 2.33 4.77
N HIS A 49 -5.73 2.24 3.45
CA HIS A 49 -6.87 2.19 2.54
C HIS A 49 -7.79 0.99 2.81
N ALA A 50 -7.18 -0.19 3.06
CA ALA A 50 -7.93 -1.39 3.44
C ALA A 50 -8.68 -1.21 4.78
N TYR A 51 -8.12 -0.46 5.73
CA TYR A 51 -8.78 -0.16 7.00
C TYR A 51 -9.93 0.86 6.87
N ASP A 52 -9.83 1.83 5.97
CA ASP A 52 -10.83 2.88 5.80
C ASP A 52 -12.04 2.43 4.96
N ILE A 53 -11.88 1.50 4.01
CA ILE A 53 -13.00 0.96 3.22
C ILE A 53 -13.85 -0.06 4.02
N ALA A 54 -13.30 -0.65 5.08
CA ALA A 54 -13.93 -1.72 5.84
C ALA A 54 -15.07 -1.30 6.81
N GLY A 55 -15.76 -0.17 6.61
CA GLY A 55 -16.93 0.17 7.44
C GLY A 55 -17.79 1.33 6.91
N THR A 56 -19.11 1.17 6.96
CA THR A 56 -20.10 2.13 6.43
C THR A 56 -20.56 3.18 7.45
N ASP A 57 -20.10 3.14 8.71
CA ASP A 57 -20.42 4.11 9.77
C ASP A 57 -19.14 4.68 10.40
N LEU A 58 -18.37 5.45 9.64
CA LEU A 58 -17.06 5.93 10.09
C LEU A 58 -17.20 7.20 10.95
N PRO A 59 -16.69 7.21 12.20
CA PRO A 59 -16.67 8.41 13.02
C PRO A 59 -15.86 9.54 12.36
N LEU A 60 -16.13 10.80 12.72
CA LEU A 60 -15.49 11.99 12.14
C LEU A 60 -13.95 11.90 12.13
N SER A 61 -13.36 11.27 13.15
CA SER A 61 -11.92 11.01 13.23
C SER A 61 -11.39 10.15 12.08
N ARG A 62 -12.16 9.17 11.58
CA ARG A 62 -11.80 8.37 10.40
C ARG A 62 -12.00 9.12 9.09
N ARG A 63 -13.01 9.99 8.98
CA ARG A 63 -13.15 10.86 7.80
C ARG A 63 -11.98 11.83 7.67
N LEU A 64 -11.55 12.41 8.78
CA LEU A 64 -10.36 13.26 8.82
C LEU A 64 -9.10 12.45 8.53
N HIS A 65 -8.99 11.23 9.06
CA HIS A 65 -7.88 10.33 8.76
C HIS A 65 -7.81 9.97 7.28
N GLY A 66 -8.90 9.54 6.66
CA GLY A 66 -8.99 9.26 5.23
C GLY A 66 -8.70 10.49 4.37
N PHE A 67 -9.15 11.68 4.78
CA PHE A 67 -8.79 12.93 4.10
C PHE A 67 -7.29 13.22 4.17
N LEU A 68 -6.67 13.07 5.34
CA LEU A 68 -5.22 13.23 5.51
C LEU A 68 -4.44 12.16 4.73
N LEU A 69 -4.94 10.93 4.68
CA LEU A 69 -4.35 9.85 3.87
C LEU A 69 -4.40 10.16 2.38
N ALA A 70 -5.53 10.68 1.91
CA ALA A 70 -5.72 11.01 0.50
C ALA A 70 -4.89 12.21 0.03
N HIS A 71 -4.66 13.20 0.91
CA HIS A 71 -4.09 14.50 0.53
C HIS A 71 -2.68 14.79 1.09
N ALA A 72 -2.31 14.23 2.24
CA ALA A 72 -1.06 14.57 2.94
C ALA A 72 -0.08 13.41 3.05
N TYR A 73 -0.53 12.17 2.85
CA TYR A 73 0.32 11.01 2.99
C TYR A 73 1.12 10.76 1.70
N PRO A 74 2.42 10.44 1.79
CA PRO A 74 3.22 10.10 0.62
C PRO A 74 2.60 8.90 -0.10
N LYS A 75 2.40 9.05 -1.41
CA LYS A 75 1.89 7.99 -2.27
C LYS A 75 3.05 7.36 -3.05
N PRO A 76 3.03 6.04 -3.27
CA PRO A 76 3.97 5.41 -4.19
C PRO A 76 3.72 5.89 -5.61
N ASP A 77 4.80 6.08 -6.37
CA ASP A 77 4.73 6.49 -7.78
C ASP A 77 4.26 5.34 -8.69
N LEU A 78 4.55 4.10 -8.29
CA LEU A 78 4.10 2.86 -8.93
C LEU A 78 3.65 1.86 -7.87
N VAL A 79 2.45 1.31 -8.03
CA VAL A 79 1.96 0.16 -7.28
C VAL A 79 1.89 -1.05 -8.20
N ILE A 80 2.55 -2.14 -7.80
CA ILE A 80 2.42 -3.43 -8.47
C ILE A 80 1.61 -4.35 -7.55
N TYR A 81 0.40 -4.68 -7.98
CA TYR A 81 -0.50 -5.57 -7.25
C TYR A 81 -0.42 -6.98 -7.82
N LEU A 82 0.09 -7.90 -7.00
CA LEU A 82 0.13 -9.32 -7.32
C LEU A 82 -1.25 -9.94 -7.04
N ASP A 83 -2.06 -10.08 -8.09
CA ASP A 83 -3.43 -10.56 -8.00
C ASP A 83 -3.51 -12.08 -8.14
N ALA A 84 -4.33 -12.72 -7.32
CA ALA A 84 -4.69 -14.11 -7.47
C ALA A 84 -6.11 -14.35 -6.98
N PRO A 85 -6.84 -15.31 -7.58
CA PRO A 85 -8.17 -15.69 -7.11
C PRO A 85 -8.16 -16.10 -5.63
N PRO A 86 -9.21 -15.77 -4.85
CA PRO A 86 -9.34 -16.16 -3.45
C PRO A 86 -9.12 -17.65 -3.19
N GLU A 87 -9.55 -18.51 -4.10
CA GLU A 87 -9.41 -19.97 -4.03
C GLU A 87 -7.93 -20.38 -4.09
N VAL A 88 -7.15 -19.75 -4.97
CA VAL A 88 -5.70 -19.97 -5.10
C VAL A 88 -4.96 -19.44 -3.87
N LEU A 89 -5.35 -18.27 -3.36
CA LEU A 89 -4.77 -17.68 -2.16
C LEU A 89 -5.02 -18.55 -0.93
N LEU A 90 -6.25 -19.07 -0.78
CA LEU A 90 -6.62 -19.97 0.31
C LEU A 90 -5.85 -21.28 0.21
N ALA A 91 -5.72 -21.87 -0.98
CA ALA A 91 -4.97 -23.11 -1.18
C ALA A 91 -3.48 -22.97 -0.85
N ARG A 92 -2.88 -21.80 -1.09
CA ARG A 92 -1.45 -21.54 -0.81
C ARG A 92 -1.17 -21.20 0.65
N LYS A 93 -2.01 -20.39 1.30
CA LYS A 93 -1.73 -19.85 2.65
C LYS A 93 -2.53 -20.53 3.77
N GLY A 94 -3.70 -21.10 3.46
CA GLY A 94 -4.58 -21.77 4.43
C GLY A 94 -5.25 -20.85 5.45
N GLU A 95 -5.17 -19.53 5.29
CA GLU A 95 -5.67 -18.55 6.24
C GLU A 95 -6.82 -17.70 5.67
N GLY A 96 -7.90 -17.55 6.43
CA GLY A 96 -9.05 -16.71 6.10
C GLY A 96 -10.21 -17.47 5.44
N THR A 97 -11.27 -16.74 5.10
CA THR A 97 -12.39 -17.26 4.29
C THR A 97 -12.32 -16.71 2.88
N ILE A 98 -12.95 -17.41 1.92
CA ILE A 98 -13.03 -16.97 0.53
C ILE A 98 -13.62 -15.57 0.43
N GLU A 99 -14.65 -15.27 1.23
CA GLU A 99 -15.32 -13.97 1.25
C GLU A 99 -14.40 -12.86 1.79
N ALA A 100 -13.61 -13.15 2.83
CA ALA A 100 -12.65 -12.20 3.38
C ALA A 100 -11.51 -11.91 2.38
N LEU A 101 -11.04 -12.93 1.67
CA LEU A 101 -10.04 -12.79 0.61
C LEU A 101 -10.59 -12.03 -0.59
N ALA A 102 -11.82 -12.30 -1.02
CA ALA A 102 -12.50 -11.59 -2.10
C ALA A 102 -12.71 -10.11 -1.77
N ARG A 103 -13.15 -9.79 -0.54
CA ARG A 103 -13.26 -8.42 -0.06
C ARG A 103 -11.91 -7.71 -0.10
N ARG A 104 -10.88 -8.33 0.46
CA ARG A 104 -9.54 -7.77 0.51
C ARG A 104 -8.94 -7.54 -0.88
N ARG A 105 -9.20 -8.44 -1.83
CA ARG A 105 -8.85 -8.27 -3.24
C ARG A 105 -9.51 -7.02 -3.81
N GLN A 106 -10.81 -6.84 -3.59
CA GLN A 106 -11.53 -5.66 -4.04
C GLN A 106 -10.99 -4.37 -3.41
N ASP A 107 -10.65 -4.38 -2.12
CA ASP A 107 -10.07 -3.23 -1.43
C ASP A 107 -8.72 -2.83 -2.04
N TYR A 108 -7.86 -3.80 -2.40
CA TYR A 108 -6.61 -3.50 -3.10
C TYR A 108 -6.83 -3.00 -4.53
N LEU A 109 -7.76 -3.59 -5.29
CA LEU A 109 -8.07 -3.12 -6.64
C LEU A 109 -8.61 -1.68 -6.63
N SER A 110 -9.33 -1.29 -5.59
CA SER A 110 -9.83 0.09 -5.46
C SER A 110 -8.72 1.13 -5.26
N LEU A 111 -7.49 0.72 -4.89
CA LEU A 111 -6.34 1.63 -4.85
C LEU A 111 -6.00 2.21 -6.22
N ALA A 112 -6.32 1.50 -7.31
CA ALA A 112 -6.07 1.97 -8.67
C ALA A 112 -6.72 3.33 -8.95
N ALA A 113 -7.83 3.66 -8.26
CA ALA A 113 -8.52 4.94 -8.41
C ALA A 113 -7.83 6.13 -7.71
N VAL A 114 -6.88 5.86 -6.79
CA VAL A 114 -6.29 6.87 -5.90
C VAL A 114 -4.76 6.94 -5.97
N THR A 115 -4.13 6.09 -6.78
CA THR A 115 -2.69 6.01 -7.05
C THR A 115 -2.36 6.48 -8.46
N THR A 116 -1.16 7.03 -8.65
CA THR A 116 -0.72 7.57 -9.95
C THR A 116 -0.54 6.48 -11.02
N SER A 117 0.03 5.34 -10.65
CA SER A 117 0.23 4.19 -11.52
C SER A 117 -0.02 2.92 -10.73
N PHE A 118 -0.86 2.05 -11.26
CA PHE A 118 -1.29 0.81 -10.63
C PHE A 118 -1.31 -0.31 -11.66
N GLU A 119 -0.42 -1.28 -11.49
CA GLU A 119 -0.23 -2.39 -12.41
C GLU A 119 -0.64 -3.69 -11.73
N VAL A 120 -1.50 -4.47 -12.38
CA VAL A 120 -1.94 -5.77 -11.87
C VAL A 120 -1.15 -6.86 -12.54
N VAL A 121 -0.49 -7.70 -11.74
CA VAL A 121 0.29 -8.84 -12.20
C VAL A 121 -0.41 -10.12 -11.75
N ASP A 122 -0.75 -10.98 -12.71
CA ASP A 122 -1.35 -12.28 -12.41
C ASP A 122 -0.33 -13.19 -11.69
N ALA A 123 -0.57 -13.44 -10.41
CA ALA A 123 0.24 -14.25 -9.52
C ALA A 123 -0.17 -15.74 -9.49
N THR A 124 -1.07 -16.18 -10.38
CA THR A 124 -1.37 -17.59 -10.63
C THR A 124 -0.31 -18.26 -11.51
N ARG A 125 0.42 -17.47 -12.30
CA ARG A 125 1.55 -17.89 -13.13
C ARG A 125 2.77 -18.35 -12.32
N THR A 126 3.79 -18.85 -13.01
CA THR A 126 5.02 -19.31 -12.38
C THR A 126 5.81 -18.16 -11.75
N LEU A 127 6.65 -18.46 -10.75
CA LEU A 127 7.47 -17.46 -10.08
C LEU A 127 8.36 -16.68 -11.06
N ASP A 128 8.94 -17.37 -12.05
CA ASP A 128 9.84 -16.76 -13.03
C ASP A 128 9.11 -15.79 -13.96
N GLU A 129 7.91 -16.16 -14.42
CA GLU A 129 7.06 -15.29 -15.24
C GLU A 129 6.64 -14.03 -14.46
N VAL A 130 6.15 -14.22 -13.23
CA VAL A 130 5.74 -13.11 -12.36
C VAL A 130 6.91 -12.18 -12.08
N THR A 131 8.07 -12.74 -11.71
CA THR A 131 9.27 -11.95 -11.40
C THR A 131 9.76 -11.17 -12.62
N SER A 132 9.76 -11.80 -13.79
CA SER A 132 10.15 -11.16 -15.05
C SER A 132 9.25 -9.98 -15.40
N GLU A 133 7.93 -10.14 -15.22
CA GLU A 133 6.97 -9.06 -15.44
C GLU A 133 7.14 -7.90 -14.46
N VAL A 134 7.30 -8.19 -13.17
CA VAL A 134 7.54 -7.18 -12.13
C VAL A 134 8.81 -6.37 -12.46
N ILE A 135 9.90 -7.04 -12.84
CA ILE A 135 11.15 -6.37 -13.23
C ILE A 135 10.93 -5.50 -14.46
N ALA A 136 10.17 -5.97 -15.46
CA ALA A 136 9.87 -5.19 -16.66
C ALA A 136 9.09 -3.91 -16.31
N LEU A 137 8.10 -4.00 -15.42
CA LEU A 137 7.32 -2.85 -14.95
C LEU A 137 8.20 -1.83 -14.21
N ILE A 138 9.08 -2.28 -13.32
CA ILE A 138 10.02 -1.42 -12.60
C ILE A 138 10.96 -0.69 -13.58
N ARG A 139 11.53 -1.41 -14.57
CA ARG A 139 12.40 -0.81 -15.59
C ARG A 139 11.67 0.21 -16.46
N ALA A 140 10.45 -0.10 -16.87
CA ALA A 140 9.62 0.83 -17.64
C ALA A 140 9.30 2.10 -16.84
N PHE A 141 9.09 1.95 -15.53
CA PHE A 141 8.92 3.07 -14.62
C PHE A 141 10.18 3.92 -14.50
N GLU A 142 11.35 3.31 -14.26
CA GLU A 142 12.64 4.01 -14.20
C GLU A 142 12.90 4.84 -15.46
N GLN A 143 12.66 4.27 -16.65
CA GLN A 143 12.88 4.95 -17.92
C GLN A 143 11.98 6.19 -18.08
N ARG A 144 10.70 6.09 -17.70
CA ARG A 144 9.76 7.21 -17.74
C ARG A 144 10.18 8.35 -16.80
N HIS A 145 10.62 8.01 -15.59
CA HIS A 145 11.01 9.00 -14.59
C HIS A 145 12.42 9.59 -14.81
N GLY A 146 13.37 8.80 -15.32
CA GLY A 146 14.71 9.27 -15.69
C GLY A 146 14.70 10.24 -16.88
N ALA A 147 13.82 10.02 -17.86
CA ALA A 147 13.65 10.93 -19.00
C ALA A 147 13.12 12.31 -18.57
N MET A 148 12.22 12.36 -17.58
CA MET A 148 11.70 13.61 -17.03
C MET A 148 12.75 14.40 -16.22
N ALA A 149 13.63 13.70 -15.49
CA ALA A 149 14.68 14.34 -14.69
C ALA A 149 15.81 14.97 -15.54
N THR A 150 16.00 14.54 -16.78
CA THR A 150 17.05 15.05 -17.68
C THR A 150 16.58 16.29 -18.48
N THR A 151 15.28 16.58 -18.48
CA THR A 151 14.67 17.67 -19.26
C THR A 151 14.39 18.93 -18.41
N SER A 152 14.67 18.88 -17.09
CA SER A 152 14.44 19.97 -16.12
C SER A 152 15.75 20.62 -15.71
#